data_AF-A0A923DFS6-F1
#
_entry.id   AF-A0A923DFS6-F1
#
_cell.length_a   1.000
_cell.length_b   1.000
_cell.length_c   1.000
_cell.angle_alpha   90.00
_cell.angle_beta   90.00
_cell.angle_gamma   90.00
#
_symmetry.space_group_name_H-M   'P 1'
#
loop_
_entity.id
_entity.type
_entity.pdbx_description
1 polymer ?
#
loop_
_entity_poly.entity_id
_entity_poly.type
_entity_poly.pdbx_seq_one_letter_code
_entity_poly.pdbx_strand_id
1 'polypeptide(L)'
;MSFIELLRNSFDISNNVVLINQKVKEFLKNISNIKPPEPTKVETKSIVSYAENSVVLTEAVVEIKPSTQSVVTIDTIEKETKKSGYYTRFLSDIYERKLSSEELLLLHYIIDTAKVKLGTGWQEDSEIRNIVEWEEIRGLNSTLSRSYSAVIRRFGLRKYTEVSAYTGSGNPKEVCLSEDIQDRLLDFPQELLTIIDESVKSNLKDMNPF
;
A
#
# COMPACT_ATOMS: atom_id res chain seq x y z
N MET A 1 33.28 -15.94 -5.31
CA MET A 1 32.14 -15.79 -4.38
C MET A 1 31.86 -14.31 -4.20
N SER A 2 30.76 -13.84 -4.77
CA SER A 2 30.33 -12.44 -4.67
C SER A 2 29.81 -12.16 -3.26
N PHE A 3 29.99 -10.94 -2.76
CA PHE A 3 29.40 -10.47 -1.49
C PHE A 3 27.90 -10.75 -1.41
N ILE A 4 27.19 -10.68 -2.55
CA ILE A 4 25.77 -11.02 -2.68
C ILE A 4 25.48 -12.49 -2.33
N GLU A 5 26.36 -13.43 -2.70
CA GLU A 5 26.19 -14.86 -2.41
C GLU A 5 26.40 -15.18 -0.93
N LEU A 6 27.30 -14.45 -0.27
CA LEU A 6 27.51 -14.56 1.18
C LEU A 6 26.29 -14.05 1.96
N LEU A 7 25.71 -12.93 1.54
CA LEU A 7 24.47 -12.41 2.14
C LEU A 7 23.31 -13.39 1.97
N ARG A 8 23.17 -13.99 0.79
CA ARG A 8 22.09 -14.94 0.51
C ARG A 8 22.12 -16.17 1.43
N ASN A 9 23.30 -16.60 1.86
CA ASN A 9 23.47 -17.75 2.75
C ASN A 9 23.33 -17.39 4.25
N SER A 10 23.49 -16.11 4.61
CA SER A 10 23.42 -15.65 6.00
C SER A 10 22.05 -15.10 6.41
N PHE A 11 21.15 -14.87 5.44
CA PHE A 11 19.81 -14.37 5.70
C PHE A 11 18.77 -15.33 5.10
N ASP A 12 18.00 -15.99 5.97
CA ASP A 12 16.79 -16.70 5.53
C ASP A 12 15.80 -15.67 4.99
N ILE A 13 15.64 -15.64 3.67
CA ILE A 13 14.71 -14.76 2.99
C ILE A 13 13.30 -15.28 3.26
N SER A 14 12.56 -14.59 4.12
CA SER A 14 11.14 -14.88 4.34
C SER A 14 10.37 -14.69 3.03
N ASN A 15 9.58 -15.69 2.62
CA ASN A 15 8.67 -15.59 1.48
C ASN A 15 7.31 -14.97 1.87
N ASN A 16 7.12 -14.63 3.15
CA ASN A 16 5.87 -14.05 3.63
C ASN A 16 5.81 -12.56 3.24
N VAL A 17 4.95 -12.25 2.29
CA VAL A 17 4.74 -10.91 1.73
C VAL A 17 4.37 -9.89 2.82
N VAL A 18 3.64 -10.31 3.87
CA VAL A 18 3.27 -9.45 5.01
C VAL A 18 4.52 -9.02 5.77
N LEU A 19 5.38 -9.98 6.13
CA LEU A 19 6.62 -9.73 6.85
C LEU A 19 7.59 -8.87 6.03
N ILE A 20 7.68 -9.13 4.73
CA ILE A 20 8.50 -8.32 3.81
C ILE A 20 8.01 -6.87 3.83
N ASN A 21 6.72 -6.63 3.62
CA ASN A 21 6.18 -5.26 3.53
C ASN A 21 6.22 -4.53 4.86
N GLN A 22 6.05 -5.23 5.98
CA GLN A 22 6.26 -4.64 7.31
C GLN A 22 7.72 -4.19 7.50
N LYS A 23 8.69 -5.03 7.10
CA LYS A 23 10.12 -4.71 7.20
C LYS A 23 10.53 -3.57 6.27
N VAL A 24 9.96 -3.50 5.07
CA VAL A 24 10.17 -2.38 4.14
C VAL A 24 9.60 -1.08 4.71
N LYS A 25 8.39 -1.10 5.29
CA LYS A 25 7.80 0.08 5.95
C LYS A 25 8.64 0.53 7.15
N GLU A 26 9.10 -0.41 7.98
CA GLU A 26 10.01 -0.13 9.09
C GLU A 26 11.32 0.49 8.60
N PHE A 27 11.90 -0.04 7.53
CA PHE A 27 13.10 0.49 6.90
C PHE A 27 12.88 1.92 6.39
N LEU A 28 11.83 2.16 5.60
CA LEU A 28 11.49 3.48 5.05
C LEU A 28 11.31 4.54 6.14
N LYS A 29 10.66 4.17 7.25
CA LYS A 29 10.53 5.03 8.43
C LYS A 29 11.88 5.33 9.10
N ASN A 30 12.80 4.37 9.09
CA ASN A 30 14.14 4.56 9.65
C ASN A 30 14.99 5.49 8.79
N ILE A 31 14.98 5.34 7.45
CA ILE A 31 15.71 6.23 6.54
C ILE A 31 15.13 7.64 6.48
N SER A 32 13.80 7.84 6.61
CA SER A 32 13.22 9.18 6.64
C SER A 32 13.69 10.03 7.84
N ASN A 33 14.16 9.39 8.91
CA ASN A 33 14.70 10.05 10.10
C ASN A 33 16.20 10.38 9.98
N ILE A 34 16.87 9.91 8.93
CA ILE A 34 18.29 10.21 8.70
C ILE A 34 18.36 11.57 7.99
N LYS A 35 18.60 12.62 8.76
CA LYS A 35 18.88 13.96 8.22
C LYS A 35 20.16 13.87 7.36
N PRO A 36 20.18 14.38 6.12
CA PRO A 36 21.40 14.39 5.33
C PRO A 36 22.49 15.15 6.09
N PRO A 37 23.75 14.69 6.05
CA PRO A 37 24.85 15.44 6.65
C PRO A 37 24.85 16.84 6.03
N GLU A 38 24.88 17.86 6.89
CA GLU A 38 25.03 19.24 6.44
C GLU A 38 26.26 19.33 5.53
N PRO A 39 26.19 20.04 4.39
CA PRO A 39 27.33 20.18 3.51
C PRO A 39 28.43 20.93 4.26
N THR A 40 29.40 20.18 4.79
CA THR A 40 30.64 20.73 5.31
C THR A 40 31.28 21.49 4.16
N LYS A 41 31.36 22.82 4.27
CA LYS A 41 32.11 23.67 3.34
C LYS A 41 33.56 23.21 3.36
N VAL A 42 33.95 22.38 2.41
CA VAL A 42 35.35 22.12 2.13
C VAL A 42 35.83 23.29 1.29
N GLU A 43 36.65 24.16 1.88
CA GLU A 43 37.39 25.18 1.14
C GLU A 43 38.38 24.49 0.20
N THR A 44 37.97 24.26 -1.05
CA THR A 44 38.93 23.92 -2.11
C THR A 44 39.62 25.20 -2.54
N LYS A 45 40.85 25.39 -2.06
CA LYS A 45 41.78 26.40 -2.58
C LYS A 45 41.99 26.15 -4.08
N SER A 46 41.70 27.18 -4.86
CA SER A 46 41.82 27.21 -6.31
C SER A 46 43.25 26.91 -6.76
N ILE A 47 43.42 25.90 -7.61
CA ILE A 47 44.60 25.77 -8.46
C ILE A 47 44.20 26.25 -9.85
N VAL A 48 44.90 27.29 -10.32
CA VAL A 48 44.80 27.85 -11.67
C VAL A 48 45.57 26.94 -12.64
N SER A 49 44.97 26.59 -13.77
CA SER A 49 45.69 26.33 -15.01
C SER A 49 44.81 26.61 -16.24
N TYR A 50 45.44 27.15 -17.28
CA TYR A 50 44.84 27.88 -18.40
C TYR A 50 44.31 27.01 -19.56
N ALA A 51 43.37 27.61 -20.27
CA ALA A 51 43.10 27.59 -21.72
C ALA A 51 42.26 26.46 -22.38
N GLU A 52 41.11 26.93 -22.90
CA GLU A 52 40.45 26.62 -24.18
C GLU A 52 39.77 25.24 -24.36
N ASN A 53 38.46 25.22 -24.09
CA ASN A 53 37.46 25.19 -25.17
C ASN A 53 36.05 25.50 -24.65
N SER A 54 35.42 26.47 -25.29
CA SER A 54 34.07 26.98 -25.07
C SER A 54 33.00 26.01 -25.54
N VAL A 55 32.04 25.64 -24.66
CA VAL A 55 30.65 25.33 -25.06
C VAL A 55 29.71 25.85 -23.97
N VAL A 56 28.61 26.42 -24.46
CA VAL A 56 27.62 27.30 -23.84
C VAL A 56 26.82 26.65 -22.70
N LEU A 57 26.57 27.45 -21.66
CA LEU A 57 25.61 27.21 -20.56
C LEU A 57 24.17 27.36 -21.05
N THR A 58 23.31 26.42 -20.69
CA THR A 58 21.90 26.70 -20.45
C THR A 58 21.50 26.13 -19.09
N GLU A 59 21.11 27.05 -18.20
CA GLU A 59 20.56 26.79 -16.88
C GLU A 59 19.19 26.11 -17.01
N ALA A 60 19.02 24.96 -16.36
CA ALA A 60 17.70 24.44 -16.01
C ALA A 60 17.57 24.53 -14.49
N VAL A 61 16.91 25.60 -14.05
CA VAL A 61 16.41 25.76 -12.68
C VAL A 61 15.37 24.66 -12.44
N VAL A 62 15.73 23.61 -11.70
CA VAL A 62 14.75 22.68 -11.13
C VAL A 62 14.24 23.36 -9.86
N GLU A 63 13.17 24.12 -10.03
CA GLU A 63 12.37 24.67 -8.94
C GLU A 63 11.74 23.49 -8.17
N ILE A 64 12.25 23.26 -6.96
CA ILE A 64 11.64 22.39 -5.97
C ILE A 64 10.35 23.09 -5.52
N LYS A 65 9.19 22.65 -6.03
CA LYS A 65 7.90 23.00 -5.42
C LYS A 65 7.65 22.08 -4.22
N PRO A 66 7.48 22.63 -3.01
CA PRO A 66 7.07 21.85 -1.85
C PRO A 66 5.67 21.27 -2.11
N SER A 67 5.48 19.99 -1.79
CA SER A 67 4.18 19.33 -1.87
C SER A 67 3.21 20.00 -0.89
N THR A 68 2.38 20.90 -1.41
CA THR A 68 1.27 21.45 -0.67
C THR A 68 0.27 20.32 -0.43
N GLN A 69 -0.05 20.08 0.84
CA GLN A 69 -1.13 19.21 1.29
C GLN A 69 -2.43 19.59 0.56
N SER A 70 -2.87 18.73 -0.33
CA SER A 70 -4.20 18.84 -0.95
C SER A 70 -5.21 18.30 0.05
N VAL A 71 -5.82 19.19 0.83
CA VAL A 71 -7.05 18.90 1.54
C VAL A 71 -8.12 18.61 0.48
N VAL A 72 -8.58 17.37 0.39
CA VAL A 72 -9.62 16.96 -0.55
C VAL A 72 -10.97 17.34 0.07
N THR A 73 -11.44 18.55 -0.21
CA THR A 73 -12.82 18.94 0.08
C THR A 73 -13.79 18.22 -0.88
N ILE A 74 -15.01 17.96 -0.40
CA ILE A 74 -16.11 17.26 -1.08
C ILE A 74 -16.35 17.77 -2.52
N ASP A 75 -16.09 19.05 -2.79
CA ASP A 75 -16.16 19.68 -4.13
C ASP A 75 -15.18 19.07 -5.17
N THR A 76 -14.09 18.44 -4.72
CA THR A 76 -13.10 17.78 -5.58
C THR A 76 -13.62 16.44 -6.10
N ILE A 77 -14.42 15.73 -5.29
CA ILE A 77 -15.10 14.49 -5.69
C ILE A 77 -16.14 14.83 -6.78
N GLU A 78 -16.85 15.95 -6.66
CA GLU A 78 -17.84 16.40 -7.66
C GLU A 78 -17.25 16.85 -9.01
N LYS A 79 -15.97 17.18 -9.09
CA LYS A 79 -15.31 17.47 -10.38
C LYS A 79 -14.87 16.20 -11.12
N GLU A 80 -14.62 15.09 -10.42
CA GLU A 80 -14.34 13.79 -11.03
C GLU A 80 -15.61 12.98 -11.36
N THR A 81 -16.77 13.30 -10.78
CA THR A 81 -18.04 12.56 -10.99
C THR A 81 -18.61 12.62 -12.41
N LYS A 82 -18.02 13.39 -13.35
CA LYS A 82 -18.44 13.40 -14.76
C LYS A 82 -17.81 12.29 -15.62
N LYS A 83 -16.97 11.42 -15.04
CA LYS A 83 -16.61 10.12 -15.63
C LYS A 83 -16.89 9.03 -14.59
N SER A 84 -17.93 8.23 -14.84
CA SER A 84 -18.36 7.11 -14.00
C SER A 84 -17.28 6.02 -13.93
N GLY A 85 -16.31 6.16 -13.03
CA GLY A 85 -15.31 5.14 -12.71
C GLY A 85 -15.70 4.30 -11.48
N TYR A 86 -15.28 3.04 -11.44
CA TYR A 86 -15.51 2.18 -10.26
C TYR A 86 -14.82 2.72 -9.00
N TYR A 87 -13.72 3.45 -9.19
CA TYR A 87 -13.00 4.14 -8.13
C TYR A 87 -13.84 5.20 -7.41
N THR A 88 -14.53 6.09 -8.12
CA THR A 88 -15.34 7.14 -7.48
C THR A 88 -16.44 6.53 -6.62
N ARG A 89 -17.11 5.48 -7.12
CA ARG A 89 -18.11 4.73 -6.35
C ARG A 89 -17.49 4.06 -5.13
N PHE A 90 -16.32 3.46 -5.29
CA PHE A 90 -15.57 2.84 -4.18
C PHE A 90 -15.28 3.84 -3.06
N LEU A 91 -14.80 5.05 -3.40
CA LEU A 91 -14.56 6.11 -2.41
C LEU A 91 -15.86 6.56 -1.74
N SER A 92 -16.92 6.81 -2.53
CA SER A 92 -18.24 7.19 -1.99
C SER A 92 -18.77 6.14 -1.01
N ASP A 93 -18.64 4.86 -1.35
CA ASP A 93 -19.12 3.79 -0.47
C ASP A 93 -18.32 3.71 0.85
N ILE A 94 -17.04 4.09 0.86
CA ILE A 94 -16.25 4.19 2.11
C ILE A 94 -16.69 5.42 2.91
N TYR A 95 -16.77 6.60 2.28
CA TYR A 95 -17.19 7.84 2.94
C TYR A 95 -18.58 7.73 3.56
N GLU A 96 -19.52 7.13 2.83
CA GLU A 96 -20.90 6.95 3.28
C GLU A 96 -21.07 5.78 4.25
N ARG A 97 -19.97 5.14 4.69
CA ARG A 97 -19.97 3.98 5.61
C ARG A 97 -20.86 2.83 5.12
N LYS A 98 -20.93 2.61 3.81
CA LYS A 98 -21.64 1.49 3.18
C LYS A 98 -20.82 0.20 3.19
N LEU A 99 -19.51 0.31 3.39
CA LEU A 99 -18.64 -0.84 3.63
C LEU A 99 -18.79 -1.32 5.07
N SER A 100 -18.99 -2.62 5.20
CA SER A 100 -18.96 -3.35 6.48
C SER A 100 -17.56 -3.32 7.10
N SER A 101 -17.48 -3.54 8.41
CA SER A 101 -16.18 -3.53 9.12
C SER A 101 -15.21 -4.57 8.55
N GLU A 102 -15.71 -5.72 8.11
CA GLU A 102 -14.88 -6.78 7.51
C GLU A 102 -14.36 -6.39 6.12
N GLU A 103 -15.14 -5.62 5.36
CA GLU A 103 -14.70 -5.04 4.08
C GLU A 103 -13.60 -3.99 4.28
N LEU A 104 -13.71 -3.17 5.32
CA LEU A 104 -12.68 -2.19 5.69
C LEU A 104 -11.41 -2.88 6.23
N LEU A 105 -11.55 -3.97 6.99
CA LEU A 105 -10.42 -4.79 7.41
C LEU A 105 -9.70 -5.41 6.22
N LEU A 106 -10.43 -5.89 5.20
CA LEU A 106 -9.80 -6.39 3.98
C LEU A 106 -8.98 -5.29 3.28
N LEU A 107 -9.53 -4.08 3.18
CA LEU A 107 -8.82 -2.96 2.58
C LEU A 107 -7.55 -2.61 3.38
N HIS A 108 -7.64 -2.58 4.70
CA HIS A 108 -6.47 -2.37 5.55
C HIS A 108 -5.43 -3.48 5.38
N TYR A 109 -5.85 -4.74 5.29
CA TYR A 109 -4.96 -5.88 5.00
C TYR A 109 -4.25 -5.71 3.66
N ILE A 110 -4.96 -5.33 2.59
CA ILE A 110 -4.38 -5.09 1.27
C ILE A 110 -3.32 -3.96 1.32
N ILE A 111 -3.66 -2.82 1.94
CA ILE A 111 -2.76 -1.67 2.08
C ILE A 111 -1.55 -2.01 2.94
N ASP A 112 -1.76 -2.78 4.01
CA ASP A 112 -0.71 -3.20 4.92
C ASP A 112 0.33 -4.07 4.24
N THR A 113 -0.18 -5.06 3.53
CA THR A 113 0.59 -6.12 2.92
C THR A 113 0.97 -5.83 1.47
N ALA A 114 0.63 -4.64 0.96
CA ALA A 114 0.78 -4.22 -0.43
C ALA A 114 0.36 -5.32 -1.43
N LYS A 115 -0.63 -6.13 -1.04
CA LYS A 115 -0.97 -7.37 -1.74
C LYS A 115 -2.16 -7.11 -2.65
N VAL A 116 -1.85 -6.93 -3.91
CA VAL A 116 -2.85 -6.67 -4.97
C VAL A 116 -3.68 -7.90 -5.31
N LYS A 117 -3.09 -9.09 -5.19
CA LYS A 117 -3.66 -10.37 -5.63
C LYS A 117 -4.10 -11.20 -4.44
N LEU A 118 -5.33 -11.66 -4.44
CA LEU A 118 -6.01 -12.34 -3.34
C LEU A 118 -6.47 -13.72 -3.81
N GLY A 119 -6.23 -14.75 -3.00
CA GLY A 119 -6.67 -16.11 -3.31
C GLY A 119 -8.19 -16.25 -3.26
N THR A 120 -8.79 -16.93 -4.24
CA THR A 120 -10.21 -17.34 -4.23
C THR A 120 -10.37 -18.83 -4.57
N GLY A 121 -11.54 -19.41 -4.31
CA GLY A 121 -11.77 -20.85 -4.45
C GLY A 121 -10.82 -21.66 -3.56
N TRP A 122 -10.10 -22.61 -4.13
CA TRP A 122 -9.18 -23.46 -3.37
C TRP A 122 -7.95 -22.70 -2.82
N GLN A 123 -7.63 -21.51 -3.35
CA GLN A 123 -6.54 -20.68 -2.81
C GLN A 123 -6.98 -19.86 -1.59
N GLU A 124 -8.27 -19.83 -1.24
CA GLU A 124 -8.79 -19.09 -0.08
C GLU A 124 -8.16 -19.57 1.22
N ASP A 125 -7.98 -20.88 1.40
CA ASP A 125 -7.40 -21.42 2.64
C ASP A 125 -6.01 -20.87 2.92
N SER A 126 -5.21 -20.64 1.87
CA SER A 126 -3.90 -20.02 2.02
C SER A 126 -3.98 -18.55 2.33
N GLU A 127 -4.96 -17.84 1.76
CA GLU A 127 -5.17 -16.43 2.05
C GLU A 127 -5.67 -16.23 3.49
N ILE A 128 -6.61 -17.06 3.94
CA ILE A 128 -7.14 -17.05 5.29
C ILE A 128 -6.01 -17.27 6.31
N ARG A 129 -5.06 -18.19 6.06
CA ARG A 129 -3.89 -18.36 6.94
C ARG A 129 -3.04 -17.09 7.04
N ASN A 130 -2.77 -16.42 5.92
CA ASN A 130 -2.02 -15.15 5.93
C ASN A 130 -2.79 -14.06 6.70
N ILE A 131 -4.11 -14.02 6.56
CA ILE A 131 -4.97 -13.08 7.28
C ILE A 131 -4.95 -13.36 8.78
N VAL A 132 -5.02 -14.63 9.20
CA VAL A 132 -4.92 -15.01 10.61
C VAL A 132 -3.60 -14.52 11.21
N GLU A 133 -2.47 -14.76 10.54
CA GLU A 133 -1.17 -14.26 11.00
C GLU A 133 -1.15 -12.73 11.08
N TRP A 134 -1.69 -12.04 10.08
CA TRP A 134 -1.79 -10.58 10.08
C TRP A 134 -2.68 -10.06 11.22
N GLU A 135 -3.83 -10.69 11.48
CA GLU A 135 -4.72 -10.37 12.60
C GLU A 135 -4.02 -10.59 13.95
N GLU A 136 -3.24 -11.66 14.09
CA GLU A 136 -2.46 -11.93 15.31
C GLU A 136 -1.38 -10.88 15.55
N ILE A 137 -0.58 -10.56 14.53
CA ILE A 137 0.48 -9.53 14.60
C ILE A 137 -0.12 -8.17 14.96
N ARG A 138 -1.31 -7.85 14.42
CA ARG A 138 -2.01 -6.59 14.66
C ARG A 138 -2.83 -6.58 15.96
N GLY A 139 -2.96 -7.71 16.66
CA GLY A 139 -3.81 -7.81 17.85
C GLY A 139 -5.31 -7.66 17.56
N LEU A 140 -5.74 -8.06 16.36
CA LEU A 140 -7.13 -7.99 15.91
C LEU A 140 -7.89 -9.28 16.23
N ASN A 141 -9.20 -9.14 16.38
CA ASN A 141 -10.13 -10.27 16.40
C ASN A 141 -10.07 -11.02 15.06
N SER A 142 -10.42 -12.31 15.06
CA SER A 142 -10.44 -13.15 13.85
C SER A 142 -11.64 -12.83 12.93
N THR A 143 -11.93 -11.55 12.72
CA THR A 143 -13.12 -11.06 12.05
C THR A 143 -13.01 -11.22 10.53
N LEU A 144 -11.89 -10.79 9.94
CA LEU A 144 -11.66 -10.89 8.50
C LEU A 144 -11.39 -12.34 8.09
N SER A 145 -10.55 -13.07 8.85
CA SER A 145 -10.24 -14.47 8.52
C SER A 145 -11.49 -15.36 8.46
N ARG A 146 -12.46 -15.13 9.36
CA ARG A 146 -13.74 -15.87 9.38
C ARG A 146 -14.72 -15.49 8.27
N SER A 147 -14.60 -14.28 7.74
CA SER A 147 -15.56 -13.71 6.79
C SER A 147 -15.00 -13.51 5.38
N TYR A 148 -13.73 -13.84 5.17
CA TYR A 148 -12.96 -13.57 3.95
C TYR A 148 -13.70 -13.92 2.66
N SER A 149 -14.17 -15.15 2.51
CA SER A 149 -14.89 -15.60 1.30
C SER A 149 -16.16 -14.78 1.03
N ALA A 150 -16.87 -14.36 2.08
CA ALA A 150 -18.05 -13.51 1.96
C ALA A 150 -17.68 -12.08 1.56
N VAL A 151 -16.58 -11.55 2.10
CA VAL A 151 -16.06 -10.21 1.75
C VAL A 151 -15.63 -10.17 0.29
N ILE A 152 -14.83 -11.14 -0.18
CA ILE A 152 -14.40 -11.25 -1.58
C ILE A 152 -15.60 -11.31 -2.52
N ARG A 153 -16.63 -12.10 -2.19
CA ARG A 153 -17.86 -12.16 -2.98
C ARG A 153 -18.56 -10.79 -3.07
N ARG A 154 -18.65 -10.04 -1.96
CA ARG A 154 -19.26 -8.70 -1.96
C ARG A 154 -18.45 -7.71 -2.80
N PHE A 155 -17.12 -7.74 -2.72
CA PHE A 155 -16.23 -6.93 -3.56
C PHE A 155 -16.42 -7.25 -5.04
N GLY A 156 -16.53 -8.53 -5.40
CA GLY A 156 -16.84 -8.96 -6.77
C GLY A 156 -18.20 -8.46 -7.26
N LEU A 157 -19.25 -8.56 -6.43
CA LEU A 157 -20.59 -8.06 -6.78
C LEU A 157 -20.63 -6.54 -6.99
N ARG A 158 -19.81 -5.79 -6.25
CA ARG A 158 -19.67 -4.33 -6.41
C ARG A 158 -18.71 -3.93 -7.52
N LYS A 159 -18.03 -4.91 -8.15
CA LYS A 159 -16.98 -4.74 -9.17
C LYS A 159 -15.76 -3.98 -8.66
N TYR A 160 -15.43 -4.16 -7.37
CA TYR A 160 -14.19 -3.66 -6.78
C TYR A 160 -13.03 -4.62 -6.99
N THR A 161 -13.32 -5.86 -7.35
CA THR A 161 -12.34 -6.88 -7.71
C THR A 161 -12.69 -7.53 -9.03
N GLU A 162 -11.66 -8.03 -9.71
CA GLU A 162 -11.77 -8.81 -10.94
C GLU A 162 -10.92 -10.08 -10.87
N VAL A 163 -11.24 -11.08 -11.70
CA VAL A 163 -10.51 -12.35 -11.71
C VAL A 163 -9.19 -12.17 -12.44
N SER A 164 -8.07 -12.38 -11.75
CA SER A 164 -6.73 -12.25 -12.30
C SER A 164 -6.15 -13.58 -12.78
N ALA A 165 -6.65 -14.72 -12.27
CA ALA A 165 -6.22 -16.02 -12.73
C ALA A 165 -7.29 -17.12 -12.60
N TYR A 166 -7.23 -18.06 -13.54
CA TYR A 166 -8.07 -19.24 -13.58
C TYR A 166 -7.25 -20.53 -13.39
N THR A 167 -7.94 -21.59 -13.00
CA THR A 167 -7.44 -22.98 -13.04
C THR A 167 -7.51 -23.53 -14.46
N GLY A 168 -6.87 -24.67 -14.71
CA GLY A 168 -6.96 -25.36 -16.00
C GLY A 168 -8.39 -25.78 -16.37
N SER A 169 -9.29 -25.91 -15.39
CA SER A 169 -10.71 -26.20 -15.58
C SER A 169 -11.60 -24.95 -15.69
N GLY A 170 -11.03 -23.74 -15.76
CA GLY A 170 -11.77 -22.49 -15.91
C GLY A 170 -12.37 -21.90 -14.63
N ASN A 171 -12.10 -22.48 -13.45
CA ASN A 171 -12.55 -21.90 -12.18
C ASN A 171 -11.60 -20.77 -11.75
N PRO A 172 -12.11 -19.61 -11.27
CA PRO A 172 -11.29 -18.57 -10.66
C PRO A 172 -10.47 -19.12 -9.49
N LYS A 173 -9.19 -18.73 -9.42
CA LYS A 173 -8.31 -19.06 -8.29
C LYS A 173 -7.67 -17.82 -7.64
N GLU A 174 -7.61 -16.72 -8.37
CA GLU A 174 -7.06 -15.46 -7.89
C GLU A 174 -7.93 -14.31 -8.37
N VAL A 175 -8.13 -13.32 -7.51
CA VAL A 175 -8.74 -12.04 -7.83
C VAL A 175 -7.79 -10.90 -7.47
N CYS A 176 -7.90 -9.77 -8.13
CA CYS A 176 -7.23 -8.54 -7.72
C CYS A 176 -8.25 -7.41 -7.60
N LEU A 177 -7.85 -6.30 -6.95
CA LEU A 177 -8.60 -5.05 -7.09
C LEU A 177 -8.69 -4.68 -8.57
N SER A 178 -9.80 -4.06 -8.98
CA SER A 178 -9.91 -3.55 -10.34
C SER A 178 -8.83 -2.52 -10.62
N GLU A 179 -8.32 -2.48 -11.85
CA GLU A 179 -7.24 -1.59 -12.30
C GLU A 179 -7.47 -0.13 -11.85
N ASP A 180 -8.69 0.39 -12.05
CA ASP A 180 -9.12 1.73 -11.62
C ASP A 180 -8.85 2.03 -10.13
N ILE A 181 -9.03 1.02 -9.26
CA ILE A 181 -8.85 1.15 -7.81
C ILE A 181 -7.40 0.92 -7.43
N GLN A 182 -6.76 -0.08 -8.05
CA GLN A 182 -5.39 -0.46 -7.76
C GLN A 182 -4.42 0.69 -8.02
N ASP A 183 -4.54 1.37 -9.16
CA ASP A 183 -3.63 2.45 -9.57
C ASP A 183 -3.67 3.65 -8.62
N ARG A 184 -4.79 3.83 -7.92
CA ARG A 184 -5.05 4.97 -7.05
C ARG A 184 -5.02 4.61 -5.57
N LEU A 185 -4.69 3.36 -5.23
CA LEU A 185 -4.64 2.89 -3.85
C LEU A 185 -3.51 3.56 -3.05
N LEU A 186 -2.42 3.96 -3.72
CA LEU A 186 -1.29 4.65 -3.09
C LEU A 186 -1.58 6.14 -2.82
N ASP A 187 -2.51 6.73 -3.57
CA ASP A 187 -2.93 8.13 -3.45
C ASP A 187 -4.25 8.27 -2.70
N PHE A 188 -4.47 7.39 -1.70
CA PHE A 188 -5.72 7.36 -0.94
C PHE A 188 -5.88 8.63 -0.08
N PRO A 189 -7.04 9.33 -0.14
CA PRO A 189 -7.31 10.47 0.73
C PRO A 189 -7.14 10.12 2.22
N GLN A 190 -6.52 11.03 2.98
CA GLN A 190 -6.20 10.81 4.40
C GLN A 190 -7.46 10.58 5.24
N GLU A 191 -8.58 11.20 4.87
CA GLU A 191 -9.87 11.03 5.53
C GLU A 191 -10.37 9.58 5.40
N LEU A 192 -10.14 8.94 4.25
CA LEU A 192 -10.51 7.55 4.05
C LEU A 192 -9.62 6.59 4.84
N LEU A 193 -8.32 6.87 4.89
CA LEU A 193 -7.40 6.13 5.75
C LEU A 193 -7.85 6.19 7.22
N THR A 194 -8.35 7.35 7.66
CA THR A 194 -8.88 7.53 9.01
C THR A 194 -10.11 6.65 9.26
N ILE A 195 -11.04 6.56 8.30
CA ILE A 195 -12.23 5.68 8.40
C ILE A 195 -11.81 4.21 8.50
N ILE A 196 -10.82 3.79 7.69
CA ILE A 196 -10.29 2.43 7.74
C ILE A 196 -9.66 2.16 9.11
N ASP A 197 -8.83 3.07 9.61
CA ASP A 197 -8.17 2.98 10.91
C ASP A 197 -9.17 2.92 12.09
N GLU A 198 -10.28 3.66 12.02
CA GLU A 198 -11.38 3.57 12.99
C GLU A 198 -11.98 2.15 13.01
N SER A 199 -12.17 1.55 11.84
CA SER A 199 -12.68 0.17 11.74
C SER A 199 -11.69 -0.83 12.32
N VAL A 200 -10.38 -0.61 12.14
CA VAL A 200 -9.34 -1.47 12.75
C VAL A 200 -9.37 -1.36 14.27
N LYS A 201 -9.43 -0.13 14.81
CA LYS A 201 -9.47 0.12 16.25
C LYS A 201 -10.67 -0.54 16.93
N SER A 202 -11.84 -0.54 16.27
CA SER A 202 -13.03 -1.23 16.80
C SER A 202 -12.95 -2.76 16.75
N ASN A 203 -11.97 -3.32 16.06
CA ASN A 203 -11.75 -4.77 15.94
C ASN A 203 -10.53 -5.28 16.71
N LEU A 204 -9.92 -4.44 17.56
CA LEU A 204 -8.86 -4.88 18.46
C LEU A 204 -9.40 -5.94 19.44
N LYS A 205 -8.57 -6.92 19.76
CA LYS A 205 -8.86 -7.89 20.82
C LYS A 205 -8.98 -7.15 22.15
N ASP A 206 -10.04 -7.48 22.89
CA ASP A 206 -10.13 -7.07 24.28
C ASP A 206 -8.96 -7.73 25.04
N MET A 207 -7.97 -6.91 25.40
CA MET A 207 -6.90 -7.29 26.33
C MET A 207 -7.51 -7.35 27.74
N ASN A 208 -8.36 -8.34 28.00
CA ASN A 208 -8.84 -8.65 29.34
C ASN A 208 -8.22 -10.00 29.76
N PRO A 209 -7.01 -10.00 30.34
CA PRO A 209 -6.52 -11.18 31.01
C PRO A 209 -7.33 -11.33 32.30
N PHE A 210 -8.11 -12.42 32.38
CA PHE A 210 -8.60 -12.89 33.68
C PHE A 210 -7.44 -13.17 34.62
#